data_AF-A0A7C5LWN2-F1
#
_entry.id   AF-A0A7C5LWN2-F1
#
_cell.length_a   1.000
_cell.length_b   1.000
_cell.length_c   1.000
_cell.angle_alpha   90.00
_cell.angle_beta   90.00
_cell.angle_gamma   90.00
#
_symmetry.space_group_name_H-M   'P 1'
#
loop_
_entity.id
_entity.type
_entity.pdbx_description
1 polymer ?
#
loop_
_entity_poly.entity_id
_entity_poly.type
_entity_poly.pdbx_seq_one_letter_code
_entity_poly.pdbx_strand_id
1 'polypeptide(L)'
;ALIAAVAGRSLEDPDLRISLFAVGDDDQNIYAFSGASVEFIRRFQNDYKARPFYLTENFRSTANIIEAANRVIAPARNRMKAEHPITIDRARRAAPKGGALARLDPVAQGRVQILQTSNNAADQAMAAIGELERLSALVPGWSWGRVAVIAREWRYLHPVRSRCEHLGIPAHMANERGPGLWRMREMQQILRLLRVDPLRLVDLDRMQDFIRAQPANVWWQQISDGLARMQATLGGQPAPAAEIVEWLAEWSSGQRTAPTGLQLLSAHRAKGLEFDHVILLDGAWQKRAPEEDPDAARRLYYVAMTRARQSLTLVQTGAGHPFLTEDDCRALSGRSPSIDPRDRATCTRLYDPPDPGMVDLSHAGRLRAEHPALAAINKASTGDPLTIEKQGNRWWIRNSDGIPIGRMAKKFEPPQGYRIDEARIGGVMVWRKLDNDEQYHASIRRDEWETVLPDISYTPR
;
A
#
# COMPACT_ATOMS: atom_id res chain seq x y z
N ALA A 1 -20.80 34.20 2.74
CA ALA A 1 -21.49 35.15 1.82
C ALA A 1 -21.44 34.69 0.36
N LEU A 2 -20.28 34.27 -0.19
CA LEU A 2 -20.14 33.90 -1.61
C LEU A 2 -21.04 32.74 -2.06
N ILE A 3 -21.19 31.67 -1.25
CA ILE A 3 -21.94 30.47 -1.65
C ILE A 3 -23.46 30.72 -1.69
N ALA A 4 -23.98 31.55 -0.78
CA ALA A 4 -25.39 31.94 -0.77
C ALA A 4 -25.76 32.83 -1.97
N ALA A 5 -24.85 33.71 -2.39
CA ALA A 5 -25.02 34.57 -3.56
C ALA A 5 -25.00 33.78 -4.88
N VAL A 6 -24.16 32.74 -4.99
CA VAL A 6 -24.12 31.86 -6.18
C VAL A 6 -25.38 30.99 -6.31
N ALA A 7 -26.07 30.71 -5.20
CA ALA A 7 -27.28 29.88 -5.19
C ALA A 7 -28.59 30.67 -5.43
N GLY A 8 -28.56 32.00 -5.56
CA GLY A 8 -29.74 32.83 -5.84
C GLY A 8 -30.77 32.88 -4.71
N ARG A 9 -30.38 32.69 -3.44
CA ARG A 9 -31.30 32.58 -2.30
C ARG A 9 -31.20 33.79 -1.37
N SER A 10 -32.35 34.38 -1.01
CA SER A 10 -32.43 35.48 -0.06
C SER A 10 -32.06 35.01 1.36
N LEU A 11 -31.26 35.82 2.07
CA LEU A 11 -30.78 35.57 3.43
C LEU A 11 -31.88 35.67 4.51
N GLU A 12 -33.09 36.09 4.14
CA GLU A 12 -34.17 36.47 5.04
C GLU A 12 -35.12 35.32 5.41
N ASP A 13 -35.07 34.19 4.72
CA ASP A 13 -35.88 33.00 5.03
C ASP A 13 -35.07 32.02 5.93
N PRO A 14 -35.49 31.81 7.20
CA PRO A 14 -34.80 30.90 8.13
C PRO A 14 -34.67 29.47 7.61
N ASP A 15 -35.65 29.00 6.82
CA ASP A 15 -35.71 27.63 6.28
C ASP A 15 -34.84 27.46 5.02
N LEU A 16 -34.32 28.56 4.46
CA LEU A 16 -33.40 28.57 3.32
C LEU A 16 -31.93 28.84 3.72
N ARG A 17 -31.63 28.93 5.02
CA ARG A 17 -30.25 29.09 5.50
C ARG A 17 -29.44 27.82 5.23
N ILE A 18 -28.41 27.96 4.39
CA ILE A 18 -27.43 26.91 4.13
C ILE A 18 -26.79 26.51 5.47
N SER A 19 -27.10 25.32 5.94
CA SER A 19 -26.48 24.73 7.12
C SER A 19 -25.22 23.97 6.68
N LEU A 20 -24.05 24.51 7.05
CA LEU A 20 -22.77 23.89 6.75
C LEU A 20 -22.26 23.13 7.98
N PHE A 21 -21.91 21.87 7.79
CA PHE A 21 -21.22 21.05 8.78
C PHE A 21 -19.85 20.65 8.24
N ALA A 22 -18.80 20.94 9.01
CA ALA A 22 -17.42 20.65 8.63
C ALA A 22 -16.75 19.78 9.69
N VAL A 23 -16.02 18.75 9.23
CA VAL A 23 -15.25 17.84 10.09
C VAL A 23 -13.79 17.93 9.69
N GLY A 24 -12.89 18.08 10.67
CA GLY A 24 -11.46 18.12 10.45
C GLY A 24 -10.69 17.80 11.74
N ASP A 25 -9.44 17.36 11.58
CA ASP A 25 -8.51 17.12 12.67
C ASP A 25 -7.20 17.87 12.38
N ASP A 26 -6.93 18.91 13.16
CA ASP A 26 -5.75 19.76 12.99
C ASP A 26 -4.46 18.97 13.26
N ASP A 27 -4.46 18.07 14.25
CA ASP A 27 -3.31 17.21 14.58
C ASP A 27 -3.00 16.18 13.48
N GLN A 28 -3.91 15.96 12.53
CA GLN A 28 -3.69 15.12 11.35
C GLN A 28 -3.47 15.92 10.07
N ASN A 29 -3.25 17.24 10.15
CA ASN A 29 -2.89 18.04 8.99
C ASN A 29 -1.42 17.80 8.60
N ILE A 30 -1.21 16.92 7.61
CA ILE A 30 0.11 16.47 7.13
C ILE A 30 0.36 16.82 5.65
N TYR A 31 -0.52 17.61 5.04
CA TYR A 31 -0.46 17.98 3.62
C TYR A 31 -0.33 19.51 3.44
N ALA A 32 0.37 20.18 4.35
CA ALA A 32 0.59 21.63 4.28
C ALA A 32 1.22 22.06 2.95
N PHE A 33 2.11 21.24 2.38
CA PHE A 33 2.71 21.44 1.05
C PHE A 33 1.70 21.40 -0.12
N SER A 34 0.51 20.82 0.08
CA SER A 34 -0.59 20.83 -0.89
C SER A 34 -1.64 21.90 -0.57
N GLY A 35 -1.29 22.88 0.27
CA GLY A 35 -2.16 23.99 0.65
C GLY A 35 -3.13 23.70 1.79
N ALA A 36 -3.08 22.52 2.44
CA ALA A 36 -3.94 22.24 3.59
C ALA A 36 -3.47 23.03 4.82
N SER A 37 -4.27 23.98 5.29
CA SER A 37 -3.95 24.82 6.46
C SER A 37 -4.96 24.67 7.58
N VAL A 38 -4.47 24.60 8.83
CA VAL A 38 -5.31 24.67 10.05
C VAL A 38 -6.05 26.01 10.11
N GLU A 39 -5.52 27.03 9.43
CA GLU A 39 -6.16 28.33 9.31
C GLU A 39 -7.56 28.24 8.69
N PHE A 40 -7.83 27.30 7.78
CA PHE A 40 -9.17 27.13 7.22
C PHE A 40 -10.18 26.66 8.27
N ILE A 41 -9.78 25.79 9.19
CA ILE A 41 -10.65 25.34 10.28
C ILE A 41 -10.94 26.51 11.23
N ARG A 42 -9.92 27.33 11.52
CA ARG A 42 -10.07 28.55 12.35
C ARG A 42 -10.93 29.61 11.68
N ARG A 43 -10.71 29.87 10.39
CA ARG A 43 -11.52 30.79 9.59
C ARG A 43 -12.97 30.33 9.52
N PHE A 44 -13.24 29.03 9.38
CA PHE A 44 -14.61 28.51 9.38
C PHE A 44 -15.37 28.85 10.68
N GLN A 45 -14.72 28.74 11.84
CA GLN A 45 -15.32 29.15 13.12
C GLN A 45 -15.66 30.64 13.14
N ASN A 46 -14.78 31.50 12.62
CA ASN A 46 -14.97 32.94 12.58
C ASN A 46 -16.02 33.37 11.54
N ASP A 47 -15.91 32.87 10.31
CA ASP A 47 -16.72 33.26 9.16
C ASP A 47 -18.19 32.84 9.31
N TYR A 48 -18.42 31.69 9.91
CA TYR A 48 -19.77 31.11 10.09
C TYR A 48 -20.27 31.16 11.53
N LYS A 49 -19.50 31.75 12.46
CA LYS A 49 -19.77 31.73 13.91
C LYS A 49 -20.10 30.32 14.42
N ALA A 50 -19.44 29.31 13.84
CA ALA A 50 -19.74 27.91 14.09
C ALA A 50 -19.30 27.51 15.50
N ARG A 51 -20.12 26.72 16.20
CA ARG A 51 -19.78 26.19 17.52
C ARG A 51 -18.91 24.93 17.35
N PRO A 52 -17.67 24.90 17.88
CA PRO A 52 -16.86 23.69 17.83
C PRO A 52 -17.45 22.59 18.70
N PHE A 53 -17.40 21.36 18.20
CA PHE A 53 -17.67 20.15 18.97
C PHE A 53 -16.51 19.19 18.81
N TYR A 54 -15.94 18.74 19.92
CA TYR A 54 -14.74 17.90 19.92
C TYR A 54 -15.09 16.43 20.16
N LEU A 55 -14.77 15.59 19.17
CA LEU A 55 -14.86 14.14 19.30
C LEU A 55 -13.54 13.58 19.82
N THR A 56 -13.44 13.42 21.14
CA THR A 56 -12.19 12.99 21.80
C THR A 56 -12.15 11.51 22.14
N GLU A 57 -13.27 10.79 22.04
CA GLU A 57 -13.33 9.36 22.30
C GLU A 57 -12.80 8.58 21.09
N ASN A 58 -11.73 7.83 21.30
CA ASN A 58 -11.15 6.93 20.31
C ASN A 58 -11.68 5.53 20.52
N PHE A 59 -12.20 4.95 19.44
CA PHE A 59 -12.83 3.62 19.41
C PHE A 59 -11.91 2.54 18.80
N ARG A 60 -10.68 2.88 18.39
CA ARG A 60 -9.81 1.99 17.61
C ARG A 60 -8.59 1.48 18.37
N SER A 61 -7.87 2.37 19.06
CA SER A 61 -6.54 2.13 19.64
C SER A 61 -6.66 1.73 21.11
N THR A 62 -5.67 0.98 21.61
CA THR A 62 -5.55 0.70 23.04
C THR A 62 -5.18 1.95 23.84
N ALA A 63 -5.43 1.94 25.15
CA ALA A 63 -5.16 3.08 26.02
C ALA A 63 -3.66 3.42 26.07
N ASN A 64 -2.78 2.41 26.07
CA ASN A 64 -1.32 2.64 26.03
C ASN A 64 -0.87 3.34 24.73
N ILE A 65 -1.44 2.97 23.58
CA ILE A 65 -1.14 3.64 22.30
C ILE A 65 -1.61 5.09 22.33
N ILE A 66 -2.83 5.34 22.82
CA ILE A 66 -3.39 6.69 22.95
C ILE A 66 -2.53 7.55 23.90
N GLU A 67 -2.12 6.98 25.04
CA GLU A 67 -1.26 7.67 26.02
C GLU A 67 0.09 8.06 25.39
N ALA A 68 0.76 7.13 24.71
CA ALA A 68 2.02 7.39 24.02
C ALA A 68 1.87 8.45 22.89
N ALA A 69 0.83 8.33 22.06
CA ALA A 69 0.60 9.26 20.95
C ALA A 69 0.27 10.68 21.46
N ASN A 70 -0.53 10.81 22.52
CA ASN A 70 -0.85 12.10 23.13
C ASN A 70 0.43 12.80 23.65
N ARG A 71 1.37 12.05 24.23
CA ARG A 71 2.67 12.62 24.67
C ARG A 71 3.49 13.15 23.50
N VAL A 72 3.53 12.42 22.38
CA VAL A 72 4.26 12.84 21.18
C VAL A 72 3.72 14.15 20.61
N ILE A 73 2.40 14.31 20.55
CA ILE A 73 1.75 15.47 19.94
C ILE A 73 1.60 16.66 20.90
N ALA A 74 1.66 16.44 22.22
CA ALA A 74 1.46 17.49 23.22
C ALA A 74 2.32 18.75 23.00
N PRO A 75 3.62 18.65 22.64
CA PRO A 75 4.46 19.83 22.41
C PRO A 75 4.20 20.57 21.10
N ALA A 76 3.36 20.05 20.19
CA ALA A 76 3.09 20.73 18.93
C ALA A 76 2.35 22.06 19.15
N ARG A 77 2.75 23.10 18.42
CA ARG A 77 2.15 24.44 18.55
C ARG A 77 0.81 24.53 17.82
N ASN A 78 0.05 25.57 18.17
CA ASN A 78 -1.18 25.99 17.50
C ASN A 78 -2.27 24.91 17.40
N ARG A 79 -2.26 23.92 18.30
CA ARG A 79 -3.27 22.87 18.38
C ARG A 79 -4.62 23.47 18.80
N MET A 80 -5.68 23.09 18.10
CA MET A 80 -7.06 23.50 18.43
C MET A 80 -7.68 22.64 19.52
N LYS A 81 -7.12 21.44 19.76
CA LYS A 81 -7.58 20.46 20.77
C LYS A 81 -6.57 20.23 21.89
N ALA A 82 -5.73 21.21 22.21
CA ALA A 82 -4.70 21.09 23.26
C ALA A 82 -5.31 20.70 24.62
N GLU A 83 -6.47 21.29 24.96
CA GLU A 83 -7.22 21.03 26.20
C GLU A 83 -8.16 19.81 26.11
N HIS A 84 -8.18 19.15 24.95
CA HIS A 84 -9.11 18.06 24.64
C HIS A 84 -8.34 16.83 24.11
N PRO A 85 -7.49 16.20 24.95
CA PRO A 85 -6.71 15.04 24.54
C PRO A 85 -7.63 13.89 24.16
N ILE A 86 -7.16 13.05 23.23
CA ILE A 86 -7.88 11.85 22.85
C ILE A 86 -7.90 10.88 24.04
N THR A 87 -9.06 10.30 24.33
CA THR A 87 -9.25 9.32 25.40
C THR A 87 -9.82 8.03 24.84
N ILE A 88 -9.63 6.92 25.55
CA ILE A 88 -10.30 5.67 25.20
C ILE A 88 -11.81 5.82 25.43
N ASP A 89 -12.61 5.23 24.55
CA ASP A 89 -14.07 5.23 24.73
C ASP A 89 -14.50 4.65 26.08
N ARG A 90 -15.67 5.09 26.53
CA ARG A 90 -16.19 4.76 27.86
C ARG A 90 -16.36 3.27 28.07
N ALA A 91 -16.77 2.52 27.03
CA ALA A 91 -17.03 1.09 27.15
C ALA A 91 -15.74 0.29 27.41
N ARG A 92 -14.59 0.76 26.93
CA ARG A 92 -13.29 0.09 27.13
C ARG A 92 -12.46 0.61 28.30
N ARG A 93 -12.95 1.57 29.10
CA ARG A 93 -12.18 2.13 30.24
C ARG A 93 -11.81 1.10 31.31
N ALA A 94 -12.65 0.10 31.53
CA ALA A 94 -12.39 -0.96 32.50
C ALA A 94 -11.49 -2.08 31.93
N ALA A 95 -11.23 -2.10 30.63
CA ALA A 95 -10.36 -3.08 30.01
C ALA A 95 -8.88 -2.81 30.38
N PRO A 96 -8.00 -3.82 30.35
CA PRO A 96 -6.57 -3.62 30.49
C PRO A 96 -6.06 -2.57 29.48
N LYS A 97 -5.18 -1.66 29.92
CA LYS A 97 -4.69 -0.55 29.08
C LYS A 97 -4.10 -1.00 27.74
N GLY A 98 -3.49 -2.19 27.71
CA GLY A 98 -2.90 -2.82 26.52
C GLY A 98 -3.84 -3.76 25.75
N GLY A 99 -5.14 -3.79 26.07
CA GLY A 99 -6.11 -4.69 25.44
C GLY A 99 -5.80 -6.17 25.70
N ALA A 100 -6.02 -7.02 24.69
CA ALA A 100 -5.74 -8.46 24.79
C ALA A 100 -4.26 -8.77 25.04
N LEU A 101 -3.36 -7.98 24.43
CA LEU A 101 -1.91 -8.15 24.57
C LEU A 101 -1.38 -7.89 25.98
N ALA A 102 -2.17 -7.25 26.86
CA ALA A 102 -1.83 -7.15 28.27
C ALA A 102 -1.65 -8.53 28.94
N ARG A 103 -2.36 -9.55 28.43
CA ARG A 103 -2.26 -10.94 28.91
C ARG A 103 -1.45 -11.84 27.98
N LEU A 104 -1.59 -11.65 26.67
CA LEU A 104 -0.95 -12.53 25.67
C LEU A 104 0.55 -12.26 25.49
N ASP A 105 1.01 -11.03 25.73
CA ASP A 105 2.41 -10.65 25.49
C ASP A 105 3.19 -10.57 26.81
N PRO A 106 4.06 -11.55 27.12
CA PRO A 106 4.85 -11.54 28.35
C PRO A 106 5.94 -10.46 28.36
N VAL A 107 6.32 -9.92 27.20
CA VAL A 107 7.38 -8.92 27.07
C VAL A 107 6.81 -7.51 27.16
N ALA A 108 5.87 -7.18 26.27
CA ALA A 108 5.30 -5.84 26.21
C ALA A 108 4.16 -5.63 27.22
N GLN A 109 3.40 -6.68 27.51
CA GLN A 109 2.15 -6.61 28.27
C GLN A 109 1.22 -5.52 27.70
N GLY A 110 1.16 -5.44 26.37
CA GLY A 110 0.38 -4.47 25.61
C GLY A 110 0.81 -3.00 25.77
N ARG A 111 2.03 -2.73 26.29
CA ARG A 111 2.69 -1.42 26.20
C ARG A 111 3.26 -1.20 24.80
N VAL A 112 3.45 0.05 24.42
CA VAL A 112 4.14 0.41 23.18
C VAL A 112 5.62 0.00 23.32
N GLN A 113 6.09 -0.85 22.42
CA GLN A 113 7.48 -1.31 22.43
C GLN A 113 8.39 -0.27 21.78
N ILE A 114 9.56 -0.04 22.38
CA ILE A 114 10.67 0.68 21.74
C ILE A 114 11.78 -0.33 21.49
N LEU A 115 12.11 -0.54 20.20
CA LEU A 115 13.22 -1.41 19.80
C LEU A 115 14.44 -0.54 19.50
N GLN A 116 15.44 -0.62 20.36
CA GLN A 116 16.70 0.09 20.18
C GLN A 116 17.59 -0.68 19.21
N THR A 117 17.95 -0.07 18.08
CA THR A 117 18.83 -0.67 17.06
C THR A 117 20.01 0.24 16.73
N SER A 118 20.96 -0.28 15.94
CA SER A 118 22.00 0.56 15.34
C SER A 118 21.41 1.51 14.28
N ASN A 119 22.20 2.48 13.80
CA ASN A 119 21.81 3.41 12.71
C ASN A 119 21.73 2.74 11.32
N ASN A 120 21.66 1.41 11.23
CA ASN A 120 21.61 0.66 9.99
C ASN A 120 20.15 0.27 9.63
N ALA A 121 19.73 0.53 8.39
CA ALA A 121 18.37 0.22 7.93
C ALA A 121 18.08 -1.31 7.90
N ALA A 122 19.09 -2.15 7.65
CA ALA A 122 18.93 -3.61 7.73
C ALA A 122 18.69 -4.07 9.17
N ASP A 123 19.35 -3.46 10.16
CA ASP A 123 19.13 -3.77 11.58
C ASP A 123 17.72 -3.40 12.02
N GLN A 124 17.22 -2.24 11.58
CA GLN A 124 15.82 -1.86 11.78
C GLN A 124 14.85 -2.87 11.16
N ALA A 125 15.13 -3.33 9.93
CA ALA A 125 14.29 -4.32 9.25
C ALA A 125 14.27 -5.67 9.96
N MET A 126 15.43 -6.18 10.38
CA MET A 126 15.51 -7.44 11.13
C MET A 126 14.80 -7.33 12.48
N ALA A 127 14.98 -6.22 13.20
CA ALA A 127 14.26 -5.96 14.45
C ALA A 127 12.74 -5.89 14.26
N ALA A 128 12.30 -5.20 13.20
CA ALA A 128 10.89 -5.07 12.86
C ALA A 128 10.27 -6.44 12.53
N ILE A 129 10.88 -7.20 11.61
CA ILE A 129 10.35 -8.51 11.20
C ILE A 129 10.41 -9.52 12.35
N GLY A 130 11.49 -9.57 13.11
CA GLY A 130 11.58 -10.45 14.27
C GLY A 130 10.52 -10.15 15.34
N GLU A 131 10.14 -8.88 15.51
CA GLU A 131 9.01 -8.52 16.38
C GLU A 131 7.66 -8.95 15.81
N LEU A 132 7.46 -8.85 14.49
CA LEU A 132 6.23 -9.33 13.85
C LEU A 132 6.09 -10.85 13.91
N GLU A 133 7.19 -11.59 13.73
CA GLU A 133 7.21 -13.06 13.92
C GLU A 133 6.91 -13.44 15.37
N ARG A 134 7.45 -12.70 16.35
CA ARG A 134 7.12 -12.92 17.76
C ARG A 134 5.64 -12.67 18.03
N LEU A 135 5.08 -11.58 17.52
CA LEU A 135 3.66 -11.26 17.69
C LEU A 135 2.75 -12.27 16.98
N SER A 136 3.14 -12.75 15.79
CA SER A 136 2.37 -13.74 15.03
C SER A 136 2.26 -15.09 15.77
N ALA A 137 3.26 -15.44 16.56
CA ALA A 137 3.23 -16.63 17.41
C ALA A 137 2.33 -16.47 18.66
N LEU A 138 2.06 -15.24 19.09
CA LEU A 138 1.32 -14.95 20.34
C LEU A 138 -0.16 -14.63 20.10
N VAL A 139 -0.50 -14.05 18.95
CA VAL A 139 -1.84 -13.54 18.66
C VAL A 139 -2.67 -14.58 17.90
N PRO A 140 -3.77 -15.09 18.47
CA PRO A 140 -4.66 -16.01 17.78
C PRO A 140 -5.28 -15.37 16.53
N GLY A 141 -5.31 -16.11 15.42
CA GLY A 141 -5.90 -15.62 14.16
C GLY A 141 -5.08 -14.53 13.47
N TRP A 142 -3.75 -14.53 13.65
CA TRP A 142 -2.85 -13.58 12.99
C TRP A 142 -3.09 -13.52 11.48
N SER A 143 -3.11 -12.29 10.95
CA SER A 143 -3.25 -12.04 9.52
C SER A 143 -2.28 -10.93 9.11
N TRP A 144 -1.33 -11.26 8.23
CA TRP A 144 -0.34 -10.31 7.70
C TRP A 144 -1.00 -9.10 7.01
N GLY A 145 -2.17 -9.30 6.42
CA GLY A 145 -3.02 -8.24 5.87
C GLY A 145 -3.41 -7.12 6.82
N ARG A 146 -3.43 -7.40 8.14
CA ARG A 146 -3.78 -6.44 9.19
C ARG A 146 -2.57 -5.82 9.87
N VAL A 147 -1.38 -6.00 9.30
CA VAL A 147 -0.11 -5.55 9.85
C VAL A 147 0.50 -4.51 8.91
N ALA A 148 1.14 -3.49 9.46
CA ALA A 148 1.90 -2.53 8.67
C ALA A 148 3.27 -2.21 9.26
N VAL A 149 4.25 -2.01 8.38
CA VAL A 149 5.50 -1.32 8.69
C VAL A 149 5.49 0.03 8.00
N ILE A 150 5.66 1.08 8.79
CA ILE A 150 5.56 2.47 8.35
C ILE A 150 6.93 3.13 8.47
N ALA A 151 7.32 3.93 7.48
CA ALA A 151 8.54 4.75 7.52
C ALA A 151 8.28 6.17 7.00
N ARG A 152 9.18 7.13 7.30
CA ARG A 152 9.11 8.48 6.71
C ARG A 152 9.44 8.46 5.22
N GLU A 153 10.44 7.70 4.81
CA GLU A 153 10.92 7.58 3.43
C GLU A 153 10.93 6.12 2.96
N TRP A 154 10.62 5.88 1.68
CA TRP A 154 10.55 4.54 1.08
C TRP A 154 11.83 3.72 1.18
N ARG A 155 12.99 4.39 1.19
CA ARG A 155 14.30 3.71 1.26
C ARG A 155 14.48 2.84 2.51
N TYR A 156 13.78 3.14 3.61
CA TYR A 156 13.83 2.34 4.83
C TYR A 156 12.95 1.09 4.77
N LEU A 157 12.02 1.03 3.82
CA LEU A 157 11.12 -0.12 3.64
C LEU A 157 11.71 -1.19 2.71
N HIS A 158 12.65 -0.83 1.83
CA HIS A 158 13.29 -1.84 0.95
C HIS A 158 14.01 -2.95 1.73
N PRO A 159 14.79 -2.66 2.80
CA PRO A 159 15.38 -3.72 3.63
C PRO A 159 14.33 -4.61 4.30
N VAL A 160 13.18 -4.04 4.69
CA VAL A 160 12.05 -4.79 5.24
C VAL A 160 11.47 -5.72 4.19
N ARG A 161 11.23 -5.23 2.97
CA ARG A 161 10.76 -6.05 1.84
C ARG A 161 11.73 -7.21 1.58
N SER A 162 13.02 -6.93 1.48
CA SER A 162 14.05 -7.95 1.27
C SER A 162 14.03 -9.04 2.36
N ARG A 163 13.90 -8.65 3.64
CA ARG A 163 13.81 -9.62 4.73
C ARG A 163 12.52 -10.46 4.66
N CYS A 164 11.39 -9.85 4.29
CA CYS A 164 10.13 -10.57 4.12
C CYS A 164 10.24 -11.64 3.02
N GLU A 165 10.80 -11.28 1.86
CA GLU A 165 11.01 -12.21 0.75
C GLU A 165 11.93 -13.37 1.15
N HIS A 166 13.01 -13.08 1.87
CA HIS A 166 13.93 -14.11 2.38
C HIS A 166 13.23 -15.12 3.31
N LEU A 167 12.26 -14.67 4.10
CA LEU A 167 11.51 -15.50 5.06
C LEU A 167 10.19 -16.06 4.48
N GLY A 168 9.85 -15.76 3.22
CA GLY A 168 8.58 -16.15 2.62
C GLY A 168 7.35 -15.45 3.21
N ILE A 169 7.54 -14.28 3.84
CA ILE A 169 6.44 -13.48 4.39
C ILE A 169 5.86 -12.62 3.25
N PRO A 170 4.57 -12.74 2.92
CA PRO A 170 3.95 -11.92 1.88
C PRO A 170 3.96 -10.45 2.31
N ALA A 171 4.56 -9.58 1.49
CA ALA A 171 4.63 -8.15 1.74
C ALA A 171 4.26 -7.35 0.48
N HIS A 172 3.71 -6.15 0.66
CA HIS A 172 3.31 -5.26 -0.42
C HIS A 172 3.77 -3.83 -0.11
N MET A 173 4.44 -3.19 -1.06
CA MET A 173 4.77 -1.77 -0.92
C MET A 173 3.64 -0.93 -1.50
N ALA A 174 3.06 -0.02 -0.73
CA ALA A 174 1.90 0.74 -1.23
C ALA A 174 2.21 1.76 -2.32
N ASN A 175 3.48 1.99 -2.68
CA ASN A 175 3.85 2.77 -3.87
C ASN A 175 3.94 1.94 -5.15
N GLU A 176 3.95 0.61 -5.06
CA GLU A 176 3.93 -0.28 -6.22
C GLU A 176 2.60 -0.10 -6.96
N ARG A 177 2.68 0.16 -8.26
CA ARG A 177 1.52 0.19 -9.15
C ARG A 177 1.52 -1.12 -9.92
N GLY A 178 0.75 -2.10 -9.43
CA GLY A 178 0.56 -3.34 -10.16
C GLY A 178 -0.16 -3.10 -11.49
N PRO A 179 -0.09 -4.06 -12.43
CA PRO A 179 -0.87 -3.97 -13.65
C PRO A 179 -2.35 -4.12 -13.30
N GLY A 180 -3.22 -3.39 -13.99
CA GLY A 180 -4.66 -3.55 -13.81
C GLY A 180 -5.09 -4.95 -14.24
N LEU A 181 -5.64 -5.75 -13.30
CA LEU A 181 -6.06 -7.15 -13.54
C LEU A 181 -6.94 -7.28 -14.79
N TRP A 182 -7.80 -6.29 -15.06
CA TRP A 182 -8.66 -6.25 -16.23
C TRP A 182 -7.91 -6.49 -17.55
N ARG A 183 -6.68 -5.96 -17.69
CA ARG A 183 -5.90 -6.03 -18.93
C ARG A 183 -4.97 -7.25 -18.99
N MET A 184 -4.90 -8.05 -17.94
CA MET A 184 -4.03 -9.24 -17.94
C MET A 184 -4.59 -10.30 -18.89
N ARG A 185 -3.69 -11.07 -19.52
CA ARG A 185 -4.03 -12.12 -20.48
C ARG A 185 -5.07 -13.08 -19.90
N GLU A 186 -4.87 -13.51 -18.66
CA GLU A 186 -5.73 -14.43 -17.92
C GLU A 186 -7.16 -13.89 -17.85
N MET A 187 -7.33 -12.62 -17.45
CA MET A 187 -8.65 -11.98 -17.42
C MET A 187 -9.24 -11.87 -18.83
N GLN A 188 -8.45 -11.46 -19.83
CA GLN A 188 -8.95 -11.34 -21.21
C GLN A 188 -9.34 -12.70 -21.82
N GLN A 189 -8.74 -13.82 -21.38
CA GLN A 189 -9.19 -15.15 -21.77
C GLN A 189 -10.60 -15.45 -21.21
N ILE A 190 -10.85 -15.16 -19.93
CA ILE A 190 -12.19 -15.31 -19.33
C ILE A 190 -13.20 -14.41 -20.04
N LEU A 191 -12.87 -13.13 -20.24
CA LEU A 191 -13.77 -12.18 -20.88
C LEU A 191 -14.12 -12.59 -22.33
N ARG A 192 -13.17 -13.16 -23.08
CA ARG A 192 -13.43 -13.68 -24.43
C ARG A 192 -14.43 -14.84 -24.40
N LEU A 193 -14.35 -15.73 -23.43
CA LEU A 193 -15.30 -16.84 -23.29
C LEU A 193 -16.70 -16.36 -22.91
N LEU A 194 -16.80 -15.41 -21.97
CA LEU A 194 -18.09 -14.89 -21.49
C LEU A 194 -18.80 -14.00 -22.51
N ARG A 195 -18.06 -13.26 -23.34
CA ARG A 195 -18.64 -12.34 -24.33
C ARG A 195 -19.23 -13.01 -25.56
N VAL A 196 -19.03 -14.32 -25.75
CA VAL A 196 -19.60 -15.06 -26.88
C VAL A 196 -21.13 -15.06 -26.81
N ASP A 197 -21.70 -15.27 -25.62
CA ASP A 197 -23.14 -15.25 -25.38
C ASP A 197 -23.41 -14.59 -24.01
N PRO A 198 -23.74 -13.28 -23.98
CA PRO A 198 -23.93 -12.53 -22.74
C PRO A 198 -25.08 -13.02 -21.86
N LEU A 199 -26.09 -13.69 -22.45
CA LEU A 199 -27.27 -14.17 -21.73
C LEU A 199 -27.11 -15.61 -21.25
N ARG A 200 -26.04 -16.30 -21.67
CA ARG A 200 -25.76 -17.67 -21.24
C ARG A 200 -25.59 -17.70 -19.72
N LEU A 201 -26.34 -18.61 -19.09
CA LEU A 201 -26.13 -18.95 -17.68
C LEU A 201 -24.83 -19.74 -17.54
N VAL A 202 -23.94 -19.24 -16.70
CA VAL A 202 -22.64 -19.82 -16.43
C VAL A 202 -22.59 -20.26 -14.97
N ASP A 203 -22.24 -21.52 -14.77
CA ASP A 203 -21.95 -22.08 -13.47
C ASP A 203 -20.55 -21.63 -13.01
N LEU A 204 -20.50 -20.94 -11.88
CA LEU A 204 -19.27 -20.42 -11.30
C LEU A 204 -18.33 -21.54 -10.82
N ASP A 205 -18.85 -22.71 -10.40
CA ASP A 205 -18.01 -23.84 -10.03
C ASP A 205 -17.26 -24.40 -11.24
N ARG A 206 -17.95 -24.50 -12.38
CA ARG A 206 -17.32 -24.90 -13.65
C ARG A 206 -16.28 -23.88 -14.13
N MET A 207 -16.50 -22.58 -13.87
CA MET A 207 -15.47 -21.56 -14.13
C MET A 207 -14.27 -21.72 -13.20
N GLN A 208 -14.49 -22.02 -11.93
CA GLN A 208 -13.39 -22.31 -11.01
C GLN A 208 -12.60 -23.56 -11.44
N ASP A 209 -13.27 -24.62 -11.92
CA ASP A 209 -12.60 -25.79 -12.50
C ASP A 209 -11.75 -25.42 -13.71
N PHE A 210 -12.27 -24.57 -14.59
CA PHE A 210 -11.52 -24.06 -15.74
C PHE A 210 -10.26 -23.32 -15.29
N ILE A 211 -10.35 -22.46 -14.27
CA ILE A 211 -9.20 -21.72 -13.71
C ILE A 211 -8.19 -22.68 -13.07
N ARG A 212 -8.65 -23.66 -12.30
CA ARG A 212 -7.79 -24.70 -11.68
C ARG A 212 -7.02 -25.53 -12.71
N ALA A 213 -7.58 -25.69 -13.91
CA ALA A 213 -6.91 -26.39 -15.01
C ALA A 213 -5.82 -25.55 -15.71
N GLN A 214 -5.72 -24.25 -15.42
CA GLN A 214 -4.68 -23.37 -15.99
C GLN A 214 -3.36 -23.48 -15.22
N PRO A 215 -2.22 -23.09 -15.83
CA PRO A 215 -0.95 -22.99 -15.12
C PRO A 215 -1.07 -22.06 -13.91
N ALA A 216 -0.65 -22.53 -12.73
CA ALA A 216 -0.77 -21.77 -11.49
C ALA A 216 0.05 -20.47 -11.56
N ASN A 217 -0.63 -19.32 -11.41
CA ASN A 217 0.01 -18.02 -11.29
C ASN A 217 -0.84 -17.03 -10.47
N VAL A 218 -0.25 -15.90 -10.11
CA VAL A 218 -0.88 -14.88 -9.26
C VAL A 218 -2.15 -14.27 -9.86
N TRP A 219 -2.24 -14.18 -11.19
CA TRP A 219 -3.38 -13.56 -11.88
C TRP A 219 -4.59 -14.49 -11.87
N TRP A 220 -4.39 -15.78 -12.13
CA TRP A 220 -5.43 -16.79 -11.99
C TRP A 220 -5.96 -16.89 -10.56
N GLN A 221 -5.07 -16.82 -9.57
CA GLN A 221 -5.46 -16.81 -8.16
C GLN A 221 -6.35 -15.59 -7.83
N GLN A 222 -5.97 -14.39 -8.27
CA GLN A 222 -6.78 -13.18 -8.05
C GLN A 222 -8.16 -13.24 -8.73
N ILE A 223 -8.25 -13.85 -9.92
CA ILE A 223 -9.54 -14.07 -10.61
C ILE A 223 -10.38 -15.08 -9.82
N SER A 224 -9.77 -16.18 -9.37
CA SER A 224 -10.43 -17.20 -8.55
C SER A 224 -10.99 -16.60 -7.25
N ASP A 225 -10.22 -15.76 -6.56
CA ASP A 225 -10.66 -15.07 -5.35
C ASP A 225 -11.87 -14.15 -5.61
N GLY A 226 -11.87 -13.45 -6.74
CA GLY A 226 -12.99 -12.60 -7.15
C GLY A 226 -14.27 -13.39 -7.43
N LEU A 227 -14.14 -14.52 -8.13
CA LEU A 227 -15.28 -15.41 -8.43
C LEU A 227 -15.82 -16.11 -7.19
N ALA A 228 -14.94 -16.54 -6.26
CA ALA A 228 -15.37 -17.14 -5.01
C ALA A 228 -16.24 -16.17 -4.16
N ARG A 229 -15.91 -14.88 -4.18
CA ARG A 229 -16.73 -13.84 -3.52
C ARG A 229 -18.09 -13.63 -4.20
N MET A 230 -18.11 -13.66 -5.53
CA MET A 230 -19.37 -13.62 -6.28
C MET A 230 -20.25 -14.81 -5.93
N GLN A 231 -19.66 -16.01 -5.93
CA GLN A 231 -20.37 -17.25 -5.62
C GLN A 231 -20.96 -17.26 -4.22
N ALA A 232 -20.22 -16.75 -3.22
CA ALA A 232 -20.73 -16.58 -1.87
C ALA A 232 -21.93 -15.62 -1.80
N THR A 233 -22.01 -14.64 -2.71
CA THR A 233 -23.12 -13.68 -2.80
C THR A 233 -24.34 -14.30 -3.49
N LEU A 234 -24.13 -15.09 -4.53
CA LEU A 234 -25.20 -15.73 -5.32
C LEU A 234 -25.71 -17.05 -4.72
N GLY A 235 -25.06 -17.59 -3.69
CA GLY A 235 -25.43 -18.87 -3.09
C GLY A 235 -25.26 -20.06 -4.05
N GLY A 236 -24.29 -20.00 -4.96
CA GLY A 236 -23.98 -21.07 -5.92
C GLY A 236 -24.94 -21.19 -7.11
N GLN A 237 -25.85 -20.22 -7.31
CA GLN A 237 -26.69 -20.21 -8.51
C GLN A 237 -25.89 -19.76 -9.75
N PRO A 238 -26.18 -20.32 -10.94
CA PRO A 238 -25.61 -19.84 -12.20
C PRO A 238 -26.00 -18.37 -12.45
N ALA A 239 -25.08 -17.60 -13.04
CA ALA A 239 -25.30 -16.20 -13.39
C ALA A 239 -25.18 -15.98 -14.91
N PRO A 240 -25.92 -15.01 -15.49
CA PRO A 240 -25.69 -14.57 -16.87
C PRO A 240 -24.25 -14.11 -17.08
N ALA A 241 -23.65 -14.47 -18.21
CA ALA A 241 -22.26 -14.11 -18.53
C ALA A 241 -22.01 -12.59 -18.47
N ALA A 242 -23.00 -11.76 -18.85
CA ALA A 242 -22.92 -10.31 -18.74
C ALA A 242 -22.74 -9.82 -17.29
N GLU A 243 -23.48 -10.40 -16.35
CA GLU A 243 -23.42 -10.05 -14.92
C GLU A 243 -22.05 -10.43 -14.32
N ILE A 244 -21.50 -11.58 -14.72
CA ILE A 244 -20.15 -12.00 -14.34
C ILE A 244 -19.10 -11.02 -14.86
N VAL A 245 -19.24 -10.55 -16.11
CA VAL A 245 -18.33 -9.55 -16.70
C VAL A 245 -18.39 -8.23 -15.95
N GLU A 246 -19.58 -7.75 -15.61
CA GLU A 246 -19.78 -6.52 -14.83
C GLU A 246 -19.19 -6.65 -13.43
N TRP A 247 -19.48 -7.75 -12.74
CA TRP A 247 -18.89 -8.04 -11.43
C TRP A 247 -17.36 -8.07 -11.47
N LEU A 248 -16.75 -8.75 -12.46
CA LEU A 248 -15.30 -8.78 -12.61
C LEU A 248 -14.71 -7.39 -12.93
N ALA A 249 -15.46 -6.51 -13.62
CA ALA A 249 -15.05 -5.14 -13.90
C ALA A 249 -15.04 -4.30 -12.61
N GLU A 250 -16.10 -4.39 -11.81
CA GLU A 250 -16.20 -3.74 -10.51
C GLU A 250 -15.13 -4.27 -9.55
N TRP A 251 -14.96 -5.59 -9.48
CA TRP A 251 -13.95 -6.25 -8.67
C TRP A 251 -12.52 -5.81 -9.02
N SER A 252 -12.19 -5.79 -10.32
CA SER A 252 -10.84 -5.45 -10.78
C SER A 252 -10.54 -3.94 -10.73
N SER A 253 -11.56 -3.09 -10.77
CA SER A 253 -11.44 -1.63 -10.60
C SER A 253 -11.45 -1.21 -9.13
N GLY A 254 -12.20 -1.92 -8.29
CA GLY A 254 -12.24 -1.80 -6.84
C GLY A 254 -11.02 -2.46 -6.19
N GLN A 255 -9.82 -1.92 -6.44
CA GLN A 255 -8.57 -2.35 -5.79
C GLN A 255 -8.52 -2.04 -4.28
N ARG A 256 -9.42 -2.65 -3.52
CA ARG A 256 -9.26 -2.96 -2.11
C ARG A 256 -9.77 -4.37 -1.85
N THR A 257 -9.21 -5.35 -2.56
CA THR A 257 -9.01 -6.66 -1.96
C THR A 257 -8.42 -6.43 -0.57
N ALA A 258 -9.01 -7.04 0.46
CA ALA A 258 -8.39 -7.04 1.78
C ALA A 258 -6.94 -7.51 1.59
N PRO A 259 -5.93 -6.71 1.97
CA PRO A 259 -4.55 -7.07 1.75
C PRO A 259 -4.29 -8.43 2.40
N THR A 260 -3.61 -9.33 1.69
CA THR A 260 -3.29 -10.68 2.18
C THR A 260 -1.93 -10.71 2.87
N GLY A 261 -1.04 -9.75 2.55
CA GLY A 261 0.30 -9.61 3.10
C GLY A 261 0.54 -8.34 3.91
N LEU A 262 1.71 -8.29 4.54
CA LEU A 262 2.24 -7.16 5.31
C LEU A 262 2.27 -5.88 4.47
N GLN A 263 1.74 -4.79 5.01
CA GLN A 263 1.69 -3.51 4.31
C GLN A 263 2.92 -2.65 4.62
N LEU A 264 3.70 -2.30 3.60
CA LEU A 264 4.86 -1.41 3.71
C LEU A 264 4.49 -0.02 3.19
N LEU A 265 4.41 0.97 4.10
CA LEU A 265 3.81 2.27 3.81
C LEU A 265 4.74 3.42 4.19
N SER A 266 4.74 4.49 3.39
CA SER A 266 5.19 5.77 3.93
C SER A 266 4.15 6.32 4.93
N ALA A 267 4.59 7.07 5.93
CA ALA A 267 3.70 7.64 6.93
C ALA A 267 2.59 8.52 6.32
N HIS A 268 2.85 9.19 5.20
CA HIS A 268 1.84 9.94 4.46
C HIS A 268 0.78 9.03 3.83
N ARG A 269 1.17 7.89 3.26
CA ARG A 269 0.22 6.92 2.65
C ARG A 269 -0.59 6.15 3.69
N ALA A 270 -0.12 6.10 4.93
CA ALA A 270 -0.84 5.45 6.01
C ALA A 270 -2.05 6.24 6.52
N LYS A 271 -2.16 7.55 6.21
CA LYS A 271 -3.28 8.39 6.65
C LYS A 271 -4.61 7.82 6.14
N GLY A 272 -5.58 7.67 7.05
CA GLY A 272 -6.89 7.09 6.75
C GLY A 272 -6.93 5.56 6.78
N LEU A 273 -5.78 4.88 6.89
CA LEU A 273 -5.72 3.42 7.04
C LEU A 273 -5.68 2.99 8.50
N GLU A 274 -5.97 1.71 8.75
CA GLU A 274 -5.96 1.10 10.08
C GLU A 274 -5.40 -0.31 10.07
N PHE A 275 -4.57 -0.63 11.07
CA PHE A 275 -3.90 -1.92 11.22
C PHE A 275 -3.98 -2.39 12.66
N ASP A 276 -4.08 -3.70 12.87
CA ASP A 276 -4.06 -4.30 14.20
C ASP A 276 -2.68 -4.12 14.84
N HIS A 277 -1.62 -4.29 14.04
CA HIS A 277 -0.23 -4.21 14.48
C HIS A 277 0.56 -3.26 13.58
N VAL A 278 1.27 -2.29 14.18
CA VAL A 278 2.08 -1.31 13.44
C VAL A 278 3.49 -1.26 13.98
N ILE A 279 4.46 -1.31 13.09
CA ILE A 279 5.85 -0.94 13.38
C ILE A 279 6.18 0.38 12.70
N LEU A 280 6.75 1.33 13.43
CA LEU A 280 7.23 2.60 12.89
C LEU A 280 8.75 2.60 12.88
N LEU A 281 9.35 2.66 11.70
CA LEU A 281 10.80 2.72 11.51
C LEU A 281 11.33 4.13 11.81
N ASP A 282 12.59 4.18 12.22
CA ASP A 282 13.35 5.41 12.43
C ASP A 282 14.06 5.87 11.15
N GLY A 283 14.45 7.14 11.12
CA GLY A 283 15.22 7.76 10.07
C GLY A 283 14.45 8.86 9.32
N ALA A 284 15.15 9.96 9.02
CA ALA A 284 14.64 11.11 8.29
C ALA A 284 13.44 11.87 8.91
N TRP A 285 13.08 11.59 10.17
CA TRP A 285 12.02 12.31 10.89
C TRP A 285 12.37 13.77 11.24
N GLN A 286 13.66 14.12 11.23
CA GLN A 286 14.12 15.49 11.46
C GLN A 286 14.26 16.31 10.17
N LYS A 287 14.13 15.68 8.99
CA LYS A 287 14.21 16.42 7.72
C LYS A 287 13.01 17.34 7.59
N ARG A 288 13.30 18.62 7.37
CA ARG A 288 12.34 19.71 7.25
C ARG A 288 12.67 20.55 6.02
N ALA A 289 11.65 20.87 5.21
CA ALA A 289 11.80 21.92 4.22
C ALA A 289 11.72 23.30 4.91
N PRO A 290 12.48 24.33 4.48
CA PRO A 290 12.56 25.62 5.19
C PRO A 290 11.20 26.29 5.47
N GLU A 291 10.24 26.12 4.56
CA GLU A 291 8.89 26.70 4.62
C GLU A 291 7.84 25.79 5.29
N GLU A 292 8.22 24.57 5.69
CA GLU A 292 7.31 23.61 6.30
C GLU A 292 7.01 23.97 7.77
N ASP A 293 5.77 23.73 8.21
CA ASP A 293 5.37 23.81 9.61
C ASP A 293 6.39 23.03 10.46
N PRO A 294 7.03 23.68 11.44
CA PRO A 294 8.03 23.02 12.27
C PRO A 294 7.50 21.82 13.07
N ASP A 295 6.19 21.71 13.27
CA ASP A 295 5.54 20.58 13.94
C ASP A 295 4.98 19.54 12.94
N ALA A 296 5.15 19.72 11.62
CA ALA A 296 4.64 18.81 10.59
C ALA A 296 5.17 17.37 10.75
N ALA A 297 6.47 17.21 11.00
CA ALA A 297 7.06 15.90 11.21
C ALA A 297 6.51 15.20 12.46
N ARG A 298 6.25 15.96 13.54
CA ARG A 298 5.64 15.46 14.78
C ARG A 298 4.18 15.06 14.57
N ARG A 299 3.39 15.89 13.87
CA ARG A 299 2.01 15.56 13.45
C ARG A 299 1.98 14.29 12.60
N LEU A 300 2.91 14.15 11.67
CA LEU A 300 3.00 12.93 10.85
C LEU A 300 3.37 11.70 11.68
N TYR A 301 4.32 11.80 12.60
CA TYR A 301 4.68 10.72 13.50
C TYR A 301 3.48 10.30 14.36
N TYR A 302 2.75 11.27 14.92
CA TYR A 302 1.50 11.05 15.63
C TYR A 302 0.43 10.35 14.77
N VAL A 303 0.24 10.78 13.51
CA VAL A 303 -0.66 10.10 12.56
C VAL A 303 -0.25 8.65 12.36
N ALA A 304 1.04 8.38 12.16
CA ALA A 304 1.57 7.03 11.98
C ALA A 304 1.33 6.14 13.22
N MET A 305 1.59 6.65 14.43
CA MET A 305 1.32 5.93 15.69
C MET A 305 -0.16 5.57 15.84
N THR A 306 -1.06 6.51 15.54
CA THR A 306 -2.51 6.30 15.66
C THR A 306 -3.11 5.41 14.58
N ARG A 307 -2.29 4.87 13.66
CA ARG A 307 -2.76 3.84 12.73
C ARG A 307 -2.95 2.48 13.41
N ALA A 308 -2.27 2.27 14.53
CA ALA A 308 -2.29 1.04 15.32
C ALA A 308 -3.58 0.89 16.15
N ARG A 309 -4.17 -0.31 16.13
CA ARG A 309 -5.33 -0.66 16.95
C ARG A 309 -4.94 -1.45 18.20
N GLN A 310 -4.10 -2.47 18.05
CA GLN A 310 -3.79 -3.44 19.12
C GLN A 310 -2.35 -3.32 19.64
N SER A 311 -1.34 -3.33 18.75
CA SER A 311 0.06 -3.09 19.13
C SER A 311 0.74 -2.01 18.30
N LEU A 312 1.64 -1.29 18.96
CA LEU A 312 2.52 -0.33 18.34
C LEU A 312 3.95 -0.61 18.79
N THR A 313 4.85 -0.75 17.82
CA THR A 313 6.29 -0.88 18.03
C THR A 313 6.97 0.29 17.34
N LEU A 314 7.86 0.96 18.04
CA LEU A 314 8.66 2.08 17.54
C LEU A 314 10.11 1.63 17.48
N VAL A 315 10.73 1.71 16.31
CA VAL A 315 12.17 1.50 16.19
C VAL A 315 12.86 2.81 16.54
N GLN A 316 13.94 2.73 17.31
CA GLN A 316 14.76 3.85 17.72
C GLN A 316 16.22 3.54 17.38
N THR A 317 16.88 4.48 16.71
CA THR A 317 18.28 4.34 16.29
C THR A 317 19.17 5.31 17.07
N GLY A 318 20.42 4.91 17.28
CA GLY A 318 21.46 5.79 17.83
C GLY A 318 21.15 6.24 19.25
N ALA A 319 21.32 7.55 19.51
CA ALA A 319 21.18 8.13 20.85
C ALA A 319 19.73 8.42 21.28
N GLY A 320 18.73 8.14 20.43
CA GLY A 320 17.32 8.37 20.75
C GLY A 320 16.52 9.02 19.61
N HIS A 321 15.20 8.88 19.66
CA HIS A 321 14.30 9.51 18.69
C HIS A 321 13.87 10.91 19.18
N PRO A 322 13.85 11.96 18.34
CA PRO A 322 13.58 13.35 18.76
C PRO A 322 12.19 13.58 19.36
N PHE A 323 11.25 12.67 19.11
CA PHE A 323 9.87 12.76 19.62
C PHE A 323 9.58 11.78 20.76
N LEU A 324 10.51 10.87 21.06
CA LEU A 324 10.36 9.91 22.15
C LEU A 324 11.24 10.35 23.30
N THR A 325 10.63 10.81 24.39
CA THR A 325 11.32 11.06 25.64
C THR A 325 11.01 9.90 26.58
N GLU A 326 12.04 9.26 27.13
CA GLU A 326 11.89 8.09 28.00
C GLU A 326 11.32 8.41 29.39
N ASP A 327 11.19 9.70 29.74
CA ASP A 327 10.72 10.12 31.06
C ASP A 327 9.35 9.54 31.42
N ASP A 328 9.37 8.65 32.42
CA ASP A 328 8.24 8.13 33.20
C ASP A 328 6.96 7.79 32.43
N CYS A 329 7.09 7.15 31.25
CA CYS A 329 5.94 6.63 30.53
C CYS A 329 5.69 5.15 30.83
N ARG A 330 4.76 4.85 31.75
CA ARG A 330 4.32 3.48 32.01
C ARG A 330 3.69 2.79 30.80
N ALA A 331 3.28 3.56 29.78
CA ALA A 331 2.75 3.02 28.53
C ALA A 331 3.84 2.61 27.52
N LEU A 332 5.11 2.93 27.76
CA LEU A 332 6.26 2.54 26.94
C LEU A 332 7.04 1.40 27.60
N SER A 333 7.76 0.63 26.79
CA SER A 333 8.70 -0.40 27.24
C SER A 333 9.82 -0.57 26.22
N GLY A 334 11.05 -0.23 26.61
CA GLY A 334 12.23 -0.34 25.75
C GLY A 334 12.91 -1.70 25.84
N ARG A 335 13.47 -2.17 24.73
CA ARG A 335 14.40 -3.31 24.68
C ARG A 335 15.34 -3.23 23.48
N SER A 336 16.46 -3.94 23.57
CA SER A 336 17.40 -4.09 22.47
C SER A 336 17.30 -5.51 21.91
N PRO A 337 16.71 -5.72 20.72
CA PRO A 337 16.64 -7.04 20.10
C PRO A 337 18.04 -7.55 19.77
N SER A 338 18.23 -8.88 19.86
CA SER A 338 19.45 -9.53 19.38
C SER A 338 19.41 -9.57 17.84
N ILE A 339 20.43 -9.01 17.21
CA ILE A 339 20.55 -8.94 15.75
C ILE A 339 21.88 -9.57 15.38
N ASP A 340 21.85 -10.61 14.56
CA ASP A 340 23.07 -11.19 13.99
C ASP A 340 23.53 -10.35 12.78
N PRO A 341 24.72 -9.73 12.80
CA PRO A 341 25.22 -8.97 11.67
C PRO A 341 25.34 -9.78 10.36
N ARG A 342 25.46 -11.11 10.44
CA ARG A 342 25.53 -12.00 9.27
C ARG A 342 24.23 -12.02 8.49
N ASP A 343 23.10 -11.81 9.16
CA ASP A 343 21.78 -11.78 8.54
C ASP A 343 21.50 -10.51 7.75
N ARG A 344 22.35 -9.46 7.87
CA ARG A 344 22.18 -8.21 7.12
C ARG A 344 22.13 -8.42 5.61
N ALA A 345 22.81 -9.45 5.10
CA ALA A 345 22.80 -9.80 3.68
C ALA A 345 21.39 -10.10 3.16
N THR A 346 20.49 -10.61 4.02
CA THR A 346 19.09 -10.91 3.69
C THR A 346 18.21 -9.66 3.51
N CYS A 347 18.73 -8.47 3.85
CA CYS A 347 18.02 -7.20 3.82
C CYS A 347 18.52 -6.26 2.69
N THR A 348 19.22 -6.79 1.69
CA THR A 348 19.92 -5.98 0.68
C THR A 348 19.30 -5.98 -0.70
N ARG A 349 18.35 -6.88 -1.01
CA ARG A 349 17.77 -7.00 -2.35
C ARG A 349 16.74 -5.89 -2.62
N LEU A 350 16.59 -5.51 -3.88
CA LEU A 350 15.50 -4.67 -4.37
C LEU A 350 14.60 -5.46 -5.32
N TYR A 351 13.35 -5.03 -5.44
CA TYR A 351 12.33 -5.70 -6.24
C TYR A 351 11.54 -4.64 -6.99
N ASP A 352 11.41 -4.82 -8.30
CA ASP A 352 10.49 -4.10 -9.16
C ASP A 352 9.45 -5.09 -9.67
N PRO A 353 8.25 -5.13 -9.06
CA PRO A 353 7.17 -5.98 -9.54
C PRO A 353 6.67 -5.50 -10.92
N PRO A 354 5.82 -6.29 -11.60
CA PRO A 354 5.27 -5.93 -12.90
C PRO A 354 4.59 -4.55 -12.88
N ASP A 355 5.11 -3.61 -13.65
CA ASP A 355 4.54 -2.27 -13.81
C ASP A 355 4.54 -1.89 -15.31
N PRO A 356 3.36 -1.62 -15.90
CA PRO A 356 3.25 -1.16 -17.28
C PRO A 356 4.12 0.07 -17.60
N GLY A 357 4.39 0.93 -16.61
CA GLY A 357 5.22 2.13 -16.74
C GLY A 357 6.72 1.86 -16.94
N MET A 358 7.19 0.63 -16.71
CA MET A 358 8.57 0.20 -16.93
C MET A 358 8.83 -0.32 -18.34
N VAL A 359 7.78 -0.61 -19.11
CA VAL A 359 7.86 -1.28 -20.41
C VAL A 359 7.38 -0.37 -21.53
N ASP A 360 7.95 -0.53 -22.72
CA ASP A 360 7.39 0.03 -23.95
C ASP A 360 6.23 -0.85 -24.43
N LEU A 361 5.02 -0.56 -23.93
CA LEU A 361 3.80 -1.32 -24.19
C LEU A 361 3.49 -1.44 -25.69
N SER A 362 3.89 -0.45 -26.51
CA SER A 362 3.65 -0.44 -27.95
C SER A 362 4.74 -1.13 -28.77
N HIS A 363 5.77 -1.72 -28.15
CA HIS A 363 6.84 -2.41 -28.87
C HIS A 363 6.28 -3.53 -29.76
N ALA A 364 5.57 -4.49 -29.15
CA ALA A 364 5.00 -5.62 -29.88
C ALA A 364 4.05 -5.14 -30.97
N GLY A 365 3.15 -4.18 -30.68
CA GLY A 365 2.21 -3.54 -31.62
C GLY A 365 2.81 -2.96 -32.90
N ARG A 366 4.11 -2.63 -32.93
CA ARG A 366 4.81 -2.08 -34.10
C ARG A 366 5.50 -3.12 -34.98
N LEU A 367 5.64 -4.35 -34.51
CA LEU A 367 6.31 -5.43 -35.23
C LEU A 367 5.52 -5.86 -36.49
N ARG A 368 6.19 -6.47 -37.47
CA ARG A 368 5.53 -7.13 -38.61
C ARG A 368 4.88 -8.45 -38.17
N ALA A 369 3.89 -8.95 -38.91
CA ALA A 369 3.09 -10.11 -38.51
C ALA A 369 3.94 -11.40 -38.37
N GLU A 370 5.00 -11.52 -39.17
CA GLU A 370 5.88 -12.68 -39.22
C GLU A 370 7.05 -12.59 -38.22
N HIS A 371 7.09 -11.54 -37.40
CA HIS A 371 8.22 -11.34 -36.48
C HIS A 371 8.20 -12.41 -35.37
N PRO A 372 9.32 -13.12 -35.11
CA PRO A 372 9.35 -14.27 -34.19
C PRO A 372 8.96 -13.92 -32.76
N ALA A 373 9.21 -12.67 -32.33
CA ALA A 373 8.79 -12.17 -31.02
C ALA A 373 7.28 -12.31 -30.76
N LEU A 374 6.42 -12.17 -31.77
CA LEU A 374 4.97 -12.28 -31.57
C LEU A 374 4.56 -13.72 -31.21
N ALA A 375 5.15 -14.71 -31.91
CA ALA A 375 4.95 -16.12 -31.59
C ALA A 375 5.54 -16.48 -30.22
N ALA A 376 6.69 -15.90 -29.86
CA ALA A 376 7.32 -16.10 -28.56
C ALA A 376 6.48 -15.50 -27.43
N ILE A 377 5.96 -14.27 -27.57
CA ILE A 377 5.07 -13.64 -26.58
C ILE A 377 3.83 -14.52 -26.36
N ASN A 378 3.19 -15.00 -27.43
CA ASN A 378 1.99 -15.84 -27.33
C ASN A 378 2.22 -17.14 -26.53
N LYS A 379 3.42 -17.73 -26.62
CA LYS A 379 3.80 -18.93 -25.87
C LYS A 379 4.29 -18.65 -24.44
N ALA A 380 4.70 -17.41 -24.17
CA ALA A 380 5.29 -17.04 -22.90
C ALA A 380 4.28 -17.16 -21.74
N SER A 381 4.71 -17.56 -20.56
CA SER A 381 3.86 -17.72 -19.37
C SER A 381 4.40 -16.92 -18.19
N THR A 382 3.50 -16.51 -17.28
CA THR A 382 3.89 -15.89 -16.01
C THR A 382 4.77 -16.87 -15.24
N GLY A 383 5.97 -16.42 -14.83
CA GLY A 383 7.01 -17.22 -14.21
C GLY A 383 8.18 -17.57 -15.14
N ASP A 384 8.03 -17.46 -16.46
CA ASP A 384 9.11 -17.79 -17.39
C ASP A 384 10.33 -16.87 -17.19
N PRO A 385 11.56 -17.40 -17.28
CA PRO A 385 12.78 -16.61 -17.08
C PRO A 385 12.97 -15.58 -18.19
N LEU A 386 13.50 -14.42 -17.80
CA LEU A 386 13.82 -13.30 -18.68
C LEU A 386 15.28 -12.88 -18.53
N THR A 387 15.86 -12.41 -19.63
CA THR A 387 17.12 -11.67 -19.63
C THR A 387 16.83 -10.21 -19.98
N ILE A 388 17.28 -9.29 -19.12
CA ILE A 388 17.19 -7.85 -19.35
C ILE A 388 18.59 -7.32 -19.59
N GLU A 389 18.83 -6.85 -20.81
CA GLU A 389 20.17 -6.43 -21.23
C GLU A 389 20.15 -5.11 -22.00
N LYS A 390 21.21 -4.32 -21.83
CA LYS A 390 21.37 -3.05 -22.52
C LYS A 390 22.03 -3.29 -23.88
N GLN A 391 21.32 -2.99 -24.96
CA GLN A 391 21.88 -2.98 -26.31
C GLN A 391 21.76 -1.56 -26.90
N GLY A 392 22.90 -0.92 -27.15
CA GLY A 392 22.96 0.49 -27.52
C GLY A 392 22.37 1.37 -26.41
N ASN A 393 21.37 2.20 -26.75
CA ASN A 393 20.73 3.11 -25.81
C ASN A 393 19.40 2.58 -25.25
N ARG A 394 19.15 1.26 -25.30
CA ARG A 394 17.88 0.65 -24.87
C ARG A 394 18.10 -0.65 -24.11
N TRP A 395 17.23 -0.88 -23.14
CA TRP A 395 17.13 -2.14 -22.42
C TRP A 395 16.10 -3.05 -23.09
N TRP A 396 16.52 -4.25 -23.45
CA TRP A 396 15.71 -5.26 -24.12
C TRP A 396 15.28 -6.35 -23.15
N ILE A 397 14.08 -6.88 -23.36
CA ILE A 397 13.54 -8.03 -22.65
C ILE A 397 13.63 -9.23 -23.59
N ARG A 398 14.40 -10.25 -23.20
CA ARG A 398 14.56 -11.49 -23.97
C ARG A 398 14.03 -12.68 -23.18
N ASN A 399 13.45 -13.64 -23.89
CA ASN A 399 13.10 -14.94 -23.31
C ASN A 399 14.33 -15.84 -23.19
N SER A 400 14.14 -17.08 -22.70
CA SER A 400 15.17 -18.11 -22.59
C SER A 400 15.87 -18.46 -23.90
N ASP A 401 15.18 -18.33 -25.04
CA ASP A 401 15.73 -18.61 -26.37
C ASP A 401 16.53 -17.42 -26.95
N GLY A 402 16.67 -16.33 -26.19
CA GLY A 402 17.32 -15.11 -26.62
C GLY A 402 16.50 -14.25 -27.59
N ILE A 403 15.22 -14.57 -27.83
CA ILE A 403 14.33 -13.79 -28.70
C ILE A 403 13.91 -12.50 -27.99
N PRO A 404 14.03 -11.32 -28.61
CA PRO A 404 13.59 -10.05 -28.02
C PRO A 404 12.07 -9.97 -28.03
N ILE A 405 11.44 -10.23 -26.89
CA ILE A 405 9.98 -10.25 -26.69
C ILE A 405 9.44 -8.93 -26.14
N GLY A 406 10.31 -7.99 -25.80
CA GLY A 406 9.91 -6.68 -25.31
C GLY A 406 11.06 -5.70 -25.18
N ARG A 407 10.73 -4.49 -24.76
CA ARG A 407 11.70 -3.43 -24.50
C ARG A 407 11.26 -2.64 -23.28
N MET A 408 12.20 -2.25 -22.43
CA MET A 408 11.91 -1.36 -21.32
C MET A 408 11.59 0.06 -21.82
N ALA A 409 10.89 0.83 -21.00
CA ALA A 409 10.61 2.25 -21.24
C ALA A 409 11.92 3.03 -21.42
N LYS A 410 11.88 4.15 -22.16
CA LYS A 410 13.07 5.00 -22.41
C LYS A 410 13.80 5.45 -21.14
N LYS A 411 13.04 5.68 -20.07
CA LYS A 411 13.52 6.19 -18.77
C LYS A 411 14.00 5.09 -17.83
N PHE A 412 13.87 3.82 -18.21
CA PHE A 412 14.25 2.71 -17.35
C PHE A 412 15.78 2.62 -17.24
N GLU A 413 16.27 2.61 -16.01
CA GLU A 413 17.63 2.24 -15.65
C GLU A 413 17.56 1.43 -14.34
N PRO A 414 18.36 0.36 -14.18
CA PRO A 414 18.47 -0.34 -12.92
C PRO A 414 18.86 0.61 -11.78
N PRO A 415 18.45 0.33 -10.53
CA PRO A 415 18.82 1.14 -9.38
C PRO A 415 20.33 1.34 -9.26
N GLN A 416 20.76 2.56 -8.92
CA GLN A 416 22.19 2.90 -8.79
C GLN A 416 22.86 2.03 -7.72
N GLY A 417 24.00 1.42 -8.07
CA GLY A 417 24.73 0.52 -7.16
C GLY A 417 24.23 -0.93 -7.15
N TYR A 418 23.23 -1.25 -7.97
CA TYR A 418 22.66 -2.59 -8.08
C TYR A 418 22.94 -3.20 -9.47
N ARG A 419 22.84 -4.53 -9.54
CA ARG A 419 22.74 -5.31 -10.78
C ARG A 419 21.46 -6.14 -10.75
N ILE A 420 20.93 -6.44 -11.92
CA ILE A 420 19.82 -7.38 -12.07
C ILE A 420 20.33 -8.76 -11.64
N ASP A 421 19.64 -9.38 -10.69
CA ASP A 421 19.94 -10.72 -10.18
C ASP A 421 19.10 -11.76 -10.91
N GLU A 422 17.79 -11.53 -10.92
CA GLU A 422 16.80 -12.39 -11.58
C GLU A 422 15.75 -11.51 -12.26
N ALA A 423 15.29 -11.92 -13.43
CA ALA A 423 14.11 -11.38 -14.07
C ALA A 423 13.25 -12.53 -14.58
N ARG A 424 11.94 -12.39 -14.44
CA ARG A 424 10.94 -13.35 -14.94
C ARG A 424 9.73 -12.61 -15.47
N ILE A 425 8.90 -13.29 -16.25
CA ILE A 425 7.61 -12.74 -16.68
C ILE A 425 6.72 -12.67 -15.46
N GLY A 426 6.50 -11.48 -14.91
CA GLY A 426 5.54 -11.33 -13.83
C GLY A 426 4.11 -11.16 -14.33
N GLY A 427 3.91 -10.88 -15.63
CA GLY A 427 2.61 -11.03 -16.26
C GLY A 427 2.62 -10.68 -17.74
N VAL A 428 1.57 -11.10 -18.46
CA VAL A 428 1.34 -10.72 -19.85
C VAL A 428 0.08 -9.87 -19.94
N MET A 429 0.24 -8.69 -20.51
CA MET A 429 -0.81 -7.68 -20.59
C MET A 429 -1.29 -7.52 -22.03
N VAL A 430 -2.60 -7.45 -22.22
CA VAL A 430 -3.23 -7.12 -23.49
C VAL A 430 -3.32 -5.59 -23.60
N TRP A 431 -2.88 -5.07 -24.74
CA TRP A 431 -2.85 -3.64 -25.03
C TRP A 431 -3.48 -3.37 -26.40
N ARG A 432 -4.13 -2.22 -26.55
CA ARG A 432 -4.83 -1.84 -27.79
C ARG A 432 -4.27 -0.59 -28.41
N LYS A 433 -4.48 -0.45 -29.71
CA LYS A 433 -4.09 0.74 -30.46
C LYS A 433 -4.71 2.01 -29.86
N LEU A 434 -6.00 1.95 -29.54
CA LEU A 434 -6.76 3.04 -28.93
C LEU A 434 -6.27 3.46 -27.53
N ASP A 435 -5.50 2.64 -26.84
CA ASP A 435 -4.91 2.99 -25.53
C ASP A 435 -3.64 3.86 -25.65
N ASN A 436 -3.18 4.12 -26.88
CA ASN A 436 -2.02 4.97 -27.15
C ASN A 436 -2.48 6.36 -27.56
N ASP A 437 -1.66 7.36 -27.32
CA ASP A 437 -1.85 8.70 -27.91
C ASP A 437 -1.95 8.59 -29.44
N GLU A 438 -2.83 9.40 -30.04
CA GLU A 438 -3.12 9.39 -31.48
C GLU A 438 -1.86 9.48 -32.35
N GLN A 439 -0.85 10.25 -31.90
CA GLN A 439 0.45 10.38 -32.57
C GLN A 439 1.19 9.05 -32.80
N TYR A 440 0.91 8.02 -31.99
CA TYR A 440 1.56 6.71 -32.13
C TYR A 440 0.78 5.74 -33.01
N HIS A 441 -0.49 6.05 -33.36
CA HIS A 441 -1.38 5.15 -34.08
C HIS A 441 -0.85 4.77 -35.47
N ALA A 442 -0.21 5.71 -36.17
CA ALA A 442 0.37 5.45 -37.50
C ALA A 442 1.49 4.40 -37.48
N SER A 443 2.22 4.29 -36.35
CA SER A 443 3.31 3.32 -36.20
C SER A 443 2.82 1.91 -35.83
N ILE A 444 1.62 1.81 -35.27
CA ILE A 444 1.03 0.57 -34.76
C ILE A 444 0.33 -0.18 -35.89
N ARG A 445 0.72 -1.45 -36.06
CA ARG A 445 0.32 -2.31 -37.19
C ARG A 445 -0.85 -3.25 -36.89
N ARG A 446 -1.40 -3.21 -35.68
CA ARG A 446 -2.52 -4.07 -35.24
C ARG A 446 -3.36 -3.41 -34.16
N ASP A 447 -4.61 -3.83 -34.04
CA ASP A 447 -5.57 -3.19 -33.12
C ASP A 447 -5.39 -3.66 -31.67
N GLU A 448 -4.98 -4.91 -31.47
CA GLU A 448 -4.73 -5.52 -30.16
C GLU A 448 -3.48 -6.40 -30.20
N TRP A 449 -2.72 -6.42 -29.10
CA TRP A 449 -1.54 -7.26 -28.94
C TRP A 449 -1.22 -7.54 -27.47
N GLU A 450 -0.33 -8.49 -27.24
CA GLU A 450 0.18 -8.82 -25.92
C GLU A 450 1.58 -8.23 -25.70
N THR A 451 1.86 -7.82 -24.46
CA THR A 451 3.15 -7.30 -24.03
C THR A 451 3.54 -7.91 -22.68
N VAL A 452 4.82 -8.20 -22.53
CA VAL A 452 5.38 -8.86 -21.34
C VAL A 452 5.78 -7.81 -20.32
N LEU A 453 5.35 -7.99 -19.07
CA LEU A 453 5.74 -7.19 -17.93
C LEU A 453 6.75 -7.98 -17.09
N PRO A 454 7.99 -7.48 -16.93
CA PRO A 454 8.99 -8.17 -16.13
C PRO A 454 8.74 -7.95 -14.63
N ASP A 455 8.98 -8.99 -13.85
CA ASP A 455 9.22 -8.95 -12.40
C ASP A 455 10.73 -9.10 -12.18
N ILE A 456 11.37 -8.10 -11.58
CA ILE A 456 12.83 -7.96 -11.54
C ILE A 456 13.28 -7.89 -10.09
N SER A 457 14.27 -8.70 -9.74
CA SER A 457 15.01 -8.56 -8.50
C SER A 457 16.44 -8.09 -8.75
N TYR A 458 16.98 -7.36 -7.79
CA TYR A 458 18.32 -6.79 -7.88
C TYR A 458 19.14 -7.13 -6.63
N THR A 459 20.43 -7.33 -6.83
CA THR A 459 21.43 -7.43 -5.76
C THR A 459 22.40 -6.25 -5.82
N PRO A 460 22.97 -5.82 -4.68
CA PRO A 460 24.09 -4.87 -4.69
C PRO A 460 25.25 -5.38 -5.57
N ARG A 461 25.99 -4.44 -6.17
CA ARG A 461 27.14 -4.77 -7.02
C ARG A 461 28.33 -5.32 -6.26
#